data_AF-A0A9P0PQU3-F1
#
_entry.id   AF-A0A9P0PQU3-F1
#
_cell.length_a   1.000
_cell.length_b   1.000
_cell.length_c   1.000
_cell.angle_alpha   90.00
_cell.angle_beta   90.00
_cell.angle_gamma   90.00
#
_symmetry.space_group_name_H-M   'P 1'
#
loop_
_entity.id
_entity.type
_entity.pdbx_description
1 polymer ?
#
loop_
_entity_poly.entity_id
_entity_poly.type
_entity_poly.pdbx_seq_one_letter_code
_entity_poly.pdbx_strand_id
1 'polypeptide(L)'
;MALERRRMREIPSDAIILTEEQALQYQTKILNNWKATSDIFWYKYGSVFLGTATMLSGAYANNYLRRKFKVMKFGRISSYLPISVVPAMMSVLFHHQFVLKNLVLSNDDTCPICMEVRASCVQAASGIILPVILAPLSTIASGISFFSWSINIQHITCLTLPVSL
;
A
#
# COMPACT_ATOMS: atom_id res chain seq x y z
N MET A 1 31.93 -8.70 -6.25
CA MET A 1 31.47 -9.07 -7.61
C MET A 1 30.39 -8.07 -7.98
N ALA A 2 30.62 -7.28 -9.03
CA ALA A 2 29.62 -6.35 -9.54
C ALA A 2 28.94 -6.99 -10.75
N LEU A 3 27.61 -6.93 -10.82
CA LEU A 3 26.88 -7.28 -12.04
C LEU A 3 27.00 -6.08 -12.99
N GLU A 4 27.43 -6.31 -14.22
CA GLU A 4 27.60 -5.27 -15.23
C GLU A 4 26.80 -5.64 -16.47
N ARG A 5 26.01 -4.68 -16.98
CA ARG A 5 25.21 -4.89 -18.19
C ARG A 5 26.05 -4.57 -19.41
N ARG A 6 26.58 -5.61 -20.07
CA ARG A 6 27.38 -5.49 -21.30
C ARG A 6 26.64 -6.01 -22.53
N ARG A 7 26.99 -5.48 -23.70
CA ARG A 7 26.56 -6.06 -24.99
C ARG A 7 27.21 -7.44 -25.14
N MET A 8 26.49 -8.42 -25.70
CA MET A 8 26.95 -9.82 -25.86
C MET A 8 28.36 -9.98 -26.48
N ARG A 9 28.82 -9.01 -27.28
CA ARG A 9 30.14 -9.03 -27.93
C ARG A 9 31.31 -8.64 -27.01
N GLU A 10 31.03 -8.04 -25.86
CA GLU A 10 32.02 -7.50 -24.92
C GLU A 10 32.10 -8.31 -23.61
N ILE A 11 31.39 -9.44 -23.54
CA ILE A 11 31.35 -10.29 -22.35
C ILE A 11 32.65 -11.11 -22.30
N PRO A 12 33.43 -11.05 -21.20
CA PRO A 12 34.61 -11.89 -21.05
C PRO A 12 34.21 -13.37 -20.99
N SER A 13 35.06 -14.27 -21.48
CA SER A 13 34.75 -15.70 -21.60
C SER A 13 34.49 -16.41 -20.27
N ASP A 14 34.84 -15.79 -19.13
CA ASP A 14 34.64 -16.32 -17.76
C ASP A 14 33.36 -15.78 -17.08
N ALA A 15 32.52 -15.02 -17.79
CA ALA A 15 31.30 -14.46 -17.22
C ALA A 15 30.10 -15.41 -17.34
N ILE A 16 29.35 -15.53 -16.24
CA ILE A 16 28.07 -16.24 -16.20
C ILE A 16 26.98 -15.30 -16.73
N ILE A 17 26.37 -15.67 -17.85
CA ILE A 17 25.24 -14.93 -18.41
C ILE A 17 24.01 -15.24 -17.58
N LEU A 18 23.46 -14.21 -16.92
CA LEU A 18 22.29 -14.31 -16.07
C LEU A 18 21.10 -13.62 -16.74
N THR A 19 19.89 -14.17 -16.56
CA THR A 19 18.67 -13.43 -16.87
C THR A 19 18.44 -12.34 -15.83
N GLU A 20 17.64 -11.31 -16.16
CA GLU A 20 17.33 -10.22 -15.22
C GLU A 20 16.72 -10.75 -13.90
N GLU A 21 15.89 -11.80 -13.98
CA GLU A 21 15.30 -12.42 -12.79
C GLU A 21 16.34 -13.17 -11.95
N GLN A 22 17.26 -13.89 -12.58
CA GLN A 22 18.34 -14.59 -11.89
C GLN A 22 19.31 -13.61 -11.24
N ALA A 23 19.63 -12.51 -11.91
CA ALA A 23 20.45 -11.42 -11.40
C ALA A 23 19.82 -10.79 -10.14
N LEU A 24 18.51 -10.52 -10.17
CA LEU A 24 17.77 -9.96 -9.05
C LEU A 24 17.75 -10.93 -7.85
N GLN A 25 17.47 -12.21 -8.09
CA GLN A 25 17.48 -13.23 -7.02
C GLN A 25 18.88 -13.36 -6.39
N TYR A 26 19.93 -13.34 -7.21
CA TYR A 26 21.31 -13.41 -6.75
C TYR A 26 21.68 -12.21 -5.86
N GLN A 27 21.41 -10.99 -6.31
CA GLN A 27 21.67 -9.77 -5.52
C GLN A 27 20.83 -9.73 -4.24
N THR A 28 19.55 -10.10 -4.31
CA THR A 28 18.68 -10.15 -3.13
C THR A 28 19.18 -11.16 -2.10
N LYS A 29 19.72 -12.31 -2.55
CA LYS A 29 20.34 -13.30 -1.67
C LYS A 29 21.59 -12.75 -0.98
N ILE A 30 22.41 -11.98 -1.70
CA ILE A 30 23.59 -11.32 -1.11
C ILE A 30 23.17 -10.28 -0.08
N LEU A 31 22.21 -9.40 -0.42
CA LEU A 31 21.72 -8.38 0.50
C LEU A 31 21.12 -8.99 1.77
N ASN A 32 20.38 -10.09 1.65
CA ASN A 32 19.80 -10.77 2.81
C ASN A 32 20.83 -11.46 3.72
N ASN A 33 21.99 -11.84 3.19
CA ASN A 33 23.09 -12.46 3.94
C ASN A 33 24.19 -11.45 4.34
N TRP A 34 23.92 -10.15 4.22
CA TRP A 34 24.91 -9.12 4.54
C TRP A 34 25.24 -9.10 6.04
N LYS A 35 26.54 -9.00 6.37
CA LYS A 35 27.05 -9.13 7.74
C LYS A 35 26.62 -7.99 8.66
N ALA A 36 26.51 -6.77 8.12
CA ALA A 36 26.11 -5.57 8.85
C ALA A 36 24.64 -5.22 8.55
N THR A 37 23.73 -5.53 9.46
CA THR A 37 22.30 -5.25 9.25
C THR A 37 21.95 -3.75 9.26
N SER A 38 22.85 -2.90 9.78
CA SER A 38 22.71 -1.45 9.77
C SER A 38 22.66 -0.87 8.35
N ASP A 39 23.50 -1.38 7.46
CA ASP A 39 23.70 -0.79 6.13
C ASP A 39 22.50 -1.06 5.21
N ILE A 40 21.85 -2.21 5.42
CA ILE A 40 20.68 -2.66 4.66
C ILE A 40 19.35 -2.37 5.35
N PHE A 41 19.36 -1.61 6.45
CA PHE A 41 18.16 -1.35 7.25
C PHE A 41 17.03 -0.75 6.42
N TRP A 42 17.31 0.33 5.69
CA TRP A 42 16.31 1.02 4.86
C TRP A 42 15.85 0.18 3.68
N TYR A 43 16.72 -0.63 3.11
CA TYR A 43 16.34 -1.57 2.06
C TYR A 43 15.33 -2.61 2.55
N LYS A 44 15.56 -3.16 3.75
CA LYS A 44 14.72 -4.23 4.31
C LYS A 44 13.41 -3.72 4.92
N TYR A 45 13.45 -2.58 5.62
CA TYR A 45 12.31 -2.06 6.38
C TYR A 45 11.62 -0.86 5.72
N GLY A 46 12.20 -0.26 4.68
CA GLY A 46 11.66 0.93 4.03
C GLY A 46 10.25 0.72 3.48
N SER A 47 10.00 -0.39 2.79
CA SER A 47 8.68 -0.72 2.25
C SER A 47 7.61 -0.84 3.34
N VAL A 48 7.95 -1.49 4.45
CA VAL A 48 7.07 -1.64 5.62
C VAL A 48 6.80 -0.29 6.26
N PHE A 49 7.83 0.54 6.43
CA PHE A 49 7.68 1.89 6.97
C PHE A 49 6.73 2.73 6.12
N LEU A 50 6.93 2.73 4.79
CA LEU A 50 6.04 3.41 3.83
C LEU A 50 4.60 2.88 3.92
N GLY A 51 4.43 1.57 4.04
CA GLY A 51 3.12 0.94 4.21
C GLY A 51 2.42 1.38 5.50
N THR A 52 3.14 1.45 6.62
CA THR A 52 2.59 1.92 7.91
C THR A 52 2.22 3.40 7.88
N ALA A 53 3.03 4.24 7.23
CA ALA A 53 2.72 5.66 7.05
C ALA A 53 1.43 5.84 6.22
N THR A 54 1.28 5.07 5.15
CA THR A 54 0.06 5.04 4.32
C THR A 54 -1.16 4.56 5.12
N MET A 55 -0.99 3.54 5.96
CA MET A 55 -2.05 3.05 6.84
C MET A 55 -2.54 4.14 7.82
N LEU A 56 -1.62 4.86 8.45
CA LEU A 56 -1.94 5.96 9.37
C LEU A 56 -2.62 7.12 8.65
N SER A 57 -2.14 7.47 7.45
CA SER A 57 -2.77 8.48 6.59
C SER A 57 -4.22 8.12 6.25
N GLY A 58 -4.46 6.88 5.82
CA GLY A 58 -5.81 6.38 5.52
C GLY A 58 -6.74 6.39 6.75
N ALA A 59 -6.22 5.98 7.92
CA ALA A 59 -6.97 6.02 9.16
C ALA A 59 -7.32 7.46 9.58
N TYR A 60 -6.38 8.39 9.42
CA TYR A 60 -6.61 9.82 9.68
C TYR A 60 -7.67 10.41 8.76
N ALA A 61 -7.56 10.17 7.45
CA ALA A 61 -8.54 10.62 6.46
C ALA A 61 -9.96 10.10 6.75
N ASN A 62 -10.09 8.83 7.13
CA ASN A 62 -11.36 8.23 7.51
C ASN A 62 -11.94 8.87 8.79
N ASN A 63 -11.10 9.17 9.79
CA ASN A 63 -11.55 9.85 11.02
C ASN A 63 -12.07 11.26 10.73
N TYR A 64 -11.36 12.01 9.89
CA TYR A 64 -11.76 13.34 9.46
C TYR A 64 -13.13 13.34 8.75
N LEU A 65 -13.32 12.45 7.78
CA LEU A 65 -14.60 12.32 7.07
C LEU A 65 -15.73 11.87 7.99
N ARG A 66 -15.49 10.86 8.86
CA ARG A 66 -16.50 10.39 9.81
C ARG A 66 -16.94 11.46 10.81
N ARG A 67 -16.02 12.32 11.27
CA ARG A 67 -16.37 13.47 12.12
C ARG A 67 -17.28 14.45 11.39
N LYS A 68 -17.03 14.72 10.11
CA LYS A 68 -17.81 15.65 9.30
C LYS A 68 -19.22 15.14 8.99
N PHE A 69 -19.37 13.83 8.73
CA PHE A 69 -20.67 13.19 8.45
C PHE A 69 -21.42 12.71 9.71
N LYS A 70 -20.87 12.85 10.92
CA LYS A 70 -21.45 12.43 12.22
C LYS A 70 -21.87 10.94 12.30
N VAL A 71 -21.36 10.08 11.42
CA VAL A 71 -21.65 8.62 11.40
C VAL A 71 -20.76 7.90 12.42
N MET A 72 -20.93 8.25 13.70
CA MET A 72 -19.96 7.93 14.75
C MET A 72 -20.09 6.51 15.33
N LYS A 73 -21.26 5.84 15.26
CA LYS A 73 -21.48 4.58 16.02
C LYS A 73 -21.55 3.32 15.16
N PHE A 74 -21.96 3.41 13.89
CA PHE A 74 -22.16 2.22 13.04
C PHE A 74 -20.90 1.85 12.25
N GLY A 75 -20.56 0.56 12.22
CA GLY A 75 -19.61 -0.04 11.26
C GLY A 75 -18.19 0.53 11.26
N ARG A 76 -17.64 0.95 12.41
CA ARG A 76 -16.27 1.51 12.47
C ARG A 76 -15.24 0.52 11.89
N ILE A 77 -15.17 -0.68 12.46
CA ILE A 77 -14.14 -1.68 12.15
C ILE A 77 -14.21 -2.08 10.66
N SER A 78 -15.43 -2.28 10.14
CA SER A 78 -15.63 -2.72 8.76
C SER A 78 -15.20 -1.70 7.70
N SER A 79 -15.23 -0.39 7.98
CA SER A 79 -14.71 0.60 7.03
C SER A 79 -13.22 0.90 7.26
N TYR A 80 -12.72 0.83 8.50
CA TYR A 80 -11.30 1.10 8.78
C TYR A 80 -10.37 0.06 8.16
N LEU A 81 -10.75 -1.22 8.18
CA LEU A 81 -9.95 -2.30 7.60
C LEU A 81 -9.65 -2.08 6.10
N PRO A 82 -10.63 -1.96 5.19
CA PRO A 82 -10.34 -1.80 3.77
C PRO A 82 -9.65 -0.46 3.47
N ILE A 83 -10.00 0.63 4.15
CA ILE A 83 -9.42 1.96 3.89
C ILE A 83 -7.95 2.04 4.33
N SER A 84 -7.53 1.26 5.32
CA SER A 84 -6.15 1.35 5.85
C SER A 84 -5.28 0.22 5.31
N VAL A 85 -5.82 -0.99 5.19
CA VAL A 85 -5.07 -2.19 4.77
C VAL A 85 -4.85 -2.22 3.26
N VAL A 86 -5.88 -1.90 2.46
CA VAL A 86 -5.74 -1.96 0.99
C VAL A 86 -4.69 -0.96 0.49
N PRO A 87 -4.69 0.32 0.90
CA PRO A 87 -3.66 1.25 0.47
C PRO A 87 -2.27 0.89 0.99
N ALA A 88 -2.17 0.33 2.20
CA ALA A 88 -0.90 -0.13 2.76
C ALA A 88 -0.31 -1.30 1.96
N MET A 89 -1.11 -2.32 1.63
CA MET A 89 -0.67 -3.43 0.78
C MET A 89 -0.27 -2.94 -0.62
N MET A 90 -1.08 -2.06 -1.23
CA MET A 90 -0.78 -1.52 -2.55
C MET A 90 0.51 -0.70 -2.56
N SER A 91 0.75 0.11 -1.53
CA SER A 91 2.00 0.88 -1.35
C SER A 91 3.21 -0.05 -1.29
N VAL A 92 3.16 -1.11 -0.47
CA VAL A 92 4.26 -2.09 -0.35
C VAL A 92 4.51 -2.81 -1.68
N LEU A 93 3.46 -3.28 -2.35
CA LEU A 93 3.56 -4.01 -3.61
C LEU A 93 4.16 -3.13 -4.72
N PHE A 94 3.66 -1.91 -4.87
CA PHE A 94 4.17 -0.98 -5.88
C PHE A 94 5.60 -0.55 -5.58
N HIS A 95 5.94 -0.30 -4.32
CA HIS A 95 7.32 0.01 -3.95
C HIS A 95 8.27 -1.15 -4.29
N HIS A 96 7.86 -2.39 -4.00
CA HIS A 96 8.66 -3.57 -4.32
C HIS A 96 8.85 -3.75 -5.84
N GLN A 97 7.78 -3.60 -6.64
CA GLN A 97 7.83 -3.80 -8.08
C GLN A 97 8.55 -2.68 -8.84
N PHE A 98 8.25 -1.42 -8.52
CA PHE A 98 8.72 -0.29 -9.32
C PHE A 98 10.01 0.33 -8.79
N VAL A 99 10.28 0.26 -7.49
CA VAL A 99 11.46 0.90 -6.89
C VAL A 99 12.53 -0.14 -6.60
N LEU A 100 12.19 -1.17 -5.82
CA LEU A 100 13.17 -2.14 -5.32
C LEU A 100 13.82 -2.97 -6.43
N LYS A 101 13.03 -3.43 -7.41
CA LYS A 101 13.57 -4.17 -8.57
C LYS A 101 14.58 -3.34 -9.39
N ASN A 102 14.24 -2.08 -9.66
CA ASN A 102 15.08 -1.18 -10.45
C ASN A 102 16.32 -0.70 -9.68
N LEU A 103 16.22 -0.61 -8.34
CA LEU A 103 17.35 -0.24 -7.48
C LEU A 103 18.37 -1.38 -7.37
N VAL A 104 17.90 -2.61 -7.25
CA VAL A 104 18.75 -3.80 -7.10
C VAL A 104 19.47 -4.10 -8.41
N LEU A 105 18.72 -4.15 -9.51
CA LEU A 105 19.27 -4.31 -10.85
C LEU A 105 19.78 -2.94 -11.33
N SER A 106 20.88 -2.49 -10.72
CA SER A 106 21.55 -1.23 -11.01
C SER A 106 21.79 -1.10 -12.52
N ASN A 107 20.94 -0.33 -13.18
CA ASN A 107 21.14 0.05 -14.57
C ASN A 107 22.04 1.28 -14.56
N ASP A 108 23.11 1.29 -15.36
CA ASP A 108 24.04 2.41 -15.46
C ASP A 108 23.34 3.74 -15.84
N ASP A 109 22.15 3.68 -16.44
CA ASP A 109 21.35 4.85 -16.84
C ASP A 109 20.37 5.35 -15.76
N THR A 110 20.33 4.76 -14.57
CA THR A 110 19.32 5.13 -13.55
C THR A 110 19.75 6.31 -12.70
N CYS A 111 19.11 7.46 -12.93
CA CYS A 111 19.34 8.67 -12.15
C CYS A 111 18.75 8.55 -10.73
N PRO A 112 19.50 8.85 -9.65
CA PRO A 112 19.03 8.65 -8.27
C PRO A 112 17.82 9.53 -7.94
N ILE A 113 17.77 10.75 -8.46
CA ILE A 113 16.64 11.66 -8.29
C ILE A 113 15.38 11.14 -8.99
N CYS A 114 15.51 10.44 -10.12
CA CYS A 114 14.40 9.84 -10.85
C CYS A 114 13.73 8.74 -10.02
N MET A 115 14.54 7.93 -9.33
CA MET A 115 14.08 6.86 -8.46
C MET A 115 13.38 7.40 -7.22
N GLU A 116 13.91 8.48 -6.63
CA GLU A 116 13.28 9.16 -5.50
C GLU A 116 11.92 9.76 -5.88
N VAL A 117 11.85 10.50 -6.99
CA VAL A 117 10.60 11.10 -7.49
C VAL A 117 9.57 10.02 -7.83
N ARG A 118 10.01 8.89 -8.40
CA ARG A 118 9.12 7.76 -8.67
C ARG A 118 8.56 7.15 -7.37
N ALA A 119 9.42 6.97 -6.37
CA ALA A 119 9.00 6.43 -5.07
C ALA A 119 8.01 7.37 -4.37
N SER A 120 8.27 8.68 -4.38
CA SER A 120 7.37 9.67 -3.77
C SER A 120 6.03 9.76 -4.51
N CYS A 121 6.02 9.66 -5.84
CA CYS A 121 4.79 9.63 -6.63
C CYS A 121 3.93 8.39 -6.31
N VAL A 122 4.54 7.20 -6.25
CA VAL A 122 3.85 5.96 -5.85
C VAL A 122 3.30 6.06 -4.42
N GLN A 123 4.08 6.64 -3.50
CA GLN A 123 3.66 6.84 -2.12
C GLN A 123 2.50 7.85 -2.01
N ALA A 124 2.54 8.95 -2.78
CA ALA A 124 1.46 9.93 -2.79
C ALA A 124 0.17 9.36 -3.40
N ALA A 125 0.28 8.61 -4.50
CA ALA A 125 -0.86 7.98 -5.14
C ALA A 125 -1.54 6.95 -4.22
N SER A 126 -0.76 6.08 -3.58
CA SER A 126 -1.30 5.09 -2.65
C SER A 126 -1.75 5.71 -1.32
N GLY A 127 -1.06 6.73 -0.81
CA GLY A 127 -1.31 7.33 0.50
C GLY A 127 -2.39 8.41 0.55
N ILE A 128 -2.72 9.04 -0.58
CA ILE A 128 -3.69 10.15 -0.66
C ILE A 128 -4.84 9.79 -1.60
N ILE A 129 -4.56 9.44 -2.85
CA ILE A 129 -5.61 9.27 -3.88
C ILE A 129 -6.54 8.11 -3.51
N LEU A 130 -5.97 6.95 -3.14
CA LEU A 130 -6.76 5.78 -2.73
C LEU A 130 -7.67 6.06 -1.52
N PRO A 131 -7.16 6.54 -0.36
CA PRO A 131 -8.03 6.80 0.78
C PRO A 131 -9.02 7.94 0.53
N VAL A 132 -8.68 8.97 -0.27
CA VAL A 132 -9.61 10.06 -0.60
C VAL A 132 -10.79 9.59 -1.45
N ILE A 133 -10.64 8.56 -2.28
CA ILE A 133 -11.74 7.97 -3.05
C ILE A 133 -12.50 6.92 -2.22
N LEU A 134 -11.78 6.04 -1.54
CA LEU A 134 -12.37 4.94 -0.76
C LEU A 134 -13.14 5.43 0.46
N ALA A 135 -12.66 6.47 1.13
CA ALA A 135 -13.31 6.99 2.33
C ALA A 135 -14.73 7.54 2.08
N PRO A 136 -15.00 8.46 1.12
CA PRO A 136 -16.37 8.92 0.86
C PRO A 136 -17.28 7.77 0.41
N LEU A 137 -16.81 6.88 -0.46
CA LEU A 137 -17.57 5.69 -0.88
C LEU A 137 -18.00 4.83 0.31
N SER A 138 -17.07 4.55 1.22
CA SER A 138 -17.36 3.75 2.42
C SER A 138 -18.34 4.44 3.37
N THR A 139 -18.26 5.77 3.50
CA THR A 139 -19.17 6.54 4.37
C THR A 139 -20.57 6.62 3.80
N ILE A 140 -20.71 6.78 2.48
CA ILE A 140 -22.00 6.78 1.79
C ILE A 140 -22.65 5.40 1.88
N ALA A 141 -21.88 4.33 1.59
CA ALA A 141 -22.38 2.96 1.70
C ALA A 141 -22.85 2.63 3.12
N SER A 142 -22.06 2.99 4.13
CA SER A 142 -22.43 2.79 5.54
C SER A 142 -23.68 3.58 5.93
N GLY A 143 -23.87 4.78 5.37
CA GLY A 143 -25.06 5.60 5.59
C GLY A 143 -26.34 4.98 5.01
N ILE A 144 -26.26 4.42 3.80
CA ILE A 144 -27.41 3.74 3.15
C ILE A 144 -27.83 2.51 3.96
N SER A 145 -26.86 1.70 4.42
CA SER A 145 -27.16 0.53 5.25
C SER A 145 -27.81 0.91 6.59
N PHE A 146 -27.38 2.02 7.21
CA PHE A 146 -28.00 2.52 8.44
C PHE A 146 -29.44 2.98 8.22
N PHE A 147 -29.72 3.69 7.12
CA PHE A 147 -31.07 4.11 6.77
C PHE A 147 -32.01 2.90 6.57
N SER A 148 -31.54 1.86 5.88
CA SER A 148 -32.28 0.61 5.70
C SER A 148 -32.56 -0.11 7.04
N TRP A 149 -31.56 -0.19 7.92
CA TRP A 149 -31.73 -0.77 9.27
C TRP A 149 -32.75 0.01 10.11
N SER A 150 -32.72 1.34 10.03
CA SER A 150 -33.66 2.21 10.76
C SER A 150 -35.10 1.99 10.29
N ILE A 151 -35.32 1.87 8.97
CA ILE A 151 -36.65 1.56 8.42
C ILE A 151 -37.13 0.17 8.87
N ASN A 152 -36.25 -0.84 8.82
CA ASN A 152 -36.62 -2.22 9.19
C ASN A 152 -36.99 -2.32 10.68
N ILE A 153 -36.25 -1.67 11.58
CA ILE A 153 -36.59 -1.61 13.01
C ILE A 153 -37.92 -0.90 13.24
N GLN A 154 -38.19 0.20 12.53
CA GLN A 154 -39.45 0.92 12.69
C GLN A 154 -40.64 0.06 12.22
N HIS A 155 -40.46 -0.73 11.17
CA HIS A 155 -41.46 -1.67 10.67
C HIS A 155 -41.72 -2.83 11.66
N ILE A 156 -40.67 -3.41 12.26
CA ILE A 156 -40.79 -4.47 13.28
C ILE A 156 -41.45 -3.94 14.56
N THR A 157 -41.12 -2.71 14.97
CA THR A 157 -41.70 -2.09 16.17
C THR A 157 -43.19 -1.80 15.98
N CYS A 158 -43.62 -1.37 14.78
CA CYS A 158 -45.04 -1.24 14.45
C CYS A 158 -45.79 -2.57 14.38
N LEU A 159 -45.12 -3.67 14.03
CA LEU A 159 -45.72 -5.02 13.96
C LEU A 159 -45.84 -5.72 15.33
N THR A 160 -45.10 -5.25 16.35
CA THR A 160 -45.01 -5.91 17.67
C THR A 160 -45.70 -5.14 18.79
N LEU A 161 -46.14 -3.90 18.57
CA LEU A 161 -47.02 -3.18 19.50
C LEU A 161 -48.48 -3.55 19.20
N PRO A 162 -49.18 -4.29 20.08
CA PRO A 162 -50.61 -4.49 19.92
C PRO A 162 -51.28 -3.13 20.06
N VAL A 163 -52.09 -2.78 19.07
CA VAL A 163 -53.08 -1.70 19.13
C VAL A 163 -53.95 -1.99 20.36
N SER A 164 -53.61 -1.36 21.47
CA SER A 164 -54.40 -1.31 22.69
C SER A 164 -54.99 0.09 22.73
N LEU A 165 -56.07 0.26 21.98
CA LEU A 165 -57.02 1.37 22.11
C LEU A 165 -58.34 0.79 22.61
#